data_AF-A0A257XVC4-F1
#
_entry.id   AF-A0A257XVC4-F1
#
_cell.length_a   1.000
_cell.length_b   1.000
_cell.length_c   1.000
_cell.angle_alpha   90.00
_cell.angle_beta   90.00
_cell.angle_gamma   90.00
#
_symmetry.space_group_name_H-M   'P 1'
#
loop_
_entity.id
_entity.type
_entity.pdbx_description
1 polymer ?
#
loop_
_entity_poly.entity_id
_entity_poly.type
_entity_poly.pdbx_seq_one_letter_code
_entity_poly.pdbx_strand_id
1 'polypeptide(L)'
;MHRTGHRPGVAFARGCTALRSRLTAYRSRRTAHHLGRPCRSRRPLHRLPGADEDARGEPFVGEAGKLLDAMLAAINLQRGNNVYITNVLKSRPPGNREPESDEIAACRPYLLAQIELIQPRLILALGRVAAQSLLATDETVGHLRGRVHQFQGVPLVVTYHPAYLLRKLSDKARAWEDLCLARRTFNSLTPES
;
A
#
# COMPACT_ATOMS: atom_id res chain seq x y z
N MET A 1 31.93 -9.10 -17.03
CA MET A 1 30.55 -9.61 -17.21
C MET A 1 29.93 -9.82 -15.82
N HIS A 2 29.20 -8.84 -15.29
CA HIS A 2 28.43 -9.03 -14.05
C HIS A 2 27.01 -8.52 -14.29
N ARG A 3 26.09 -9.46 -14.55
CA ARG A 3 24.64 -9.21 -14.48
C ARG A 3 24.25 -9.26 -13.01
N THR A 4 24.14 -8.12 -12.36
CA THR A 4 23.50 -8.01 -11.03
C THR A 4 22.00 -8.16 -11.23
N GLY A 5 21.50 -9.38 -11.00
CA GLY A 5 20.07 -9.70 -11.06
C GLY A 5 19.30 -8.91 -10.01
N HIS A 6 18.54 -7.91 -10.46
CA HIS A 6 17.44 -7.36 -9.67
C HIS A 6 16.35 -8.42 -9.53
N ARG A 7 15.99 -8.77 -8.29
CA ARG A 7 14.84 -9.62 -7.99
C ARG A 7 13.58 -8.76 -8.06
N PRO A 8 12.68 -8.96 -9.03
CA PRO A 8 11.51 -8.09 -9.18
C PRO A 8 10.45 -8.43 -8.12
N GLY A 9 10.24 -7.50 -7.19
CA GLY A 9 9.22 -7.59 -6.15
C GLY A 9 7.83 -7.13 -6.60
N VAL A 10 6.82 -7.53 -5.84
CA VAL A 10 5.41 -7.11 -6.00
C VAL A 10 5.23 -5.73 -5.35
N ALA A 11 4.62 -4.78 -6.06
CA ALA A 11 4.30 -3.46 -5.51
C ALA A 11 2.86 -3.42 -4.99
N PHE A 12 2.70 -3.10 -3.71
CA PHE A 12 1.41 -2.82 -3.10
C PHE A 12 1.25 -1.31 -2.98
N ALA A 13 0.16 -0.75 -3.47
CA ALA A 13 -0.15 0.66 -3.35
C ALA A 13 -1.49 0.85 -2.60
N ARG A 14 -1.54 1.58 -1.48
CA ARG A 14 -2.79 2.18 -0.92
C ARG A 14 -2.60 3.26 0.16
N GLY A 15 -3.21 4.45 0.03
CA GLY A 15 -2.91 5.73 0.73
C GLY A 15 -2.64 5.82 2.25
N CYS A 16 -1.62 6.62 2.60
CA CYS A 16 -1.06 6.95 3.91
C CYS A 16 0.08 8.02 3.82
N THR A 17 -0.16 9.17 4.44
CA THR A 17 0.62 9.94 5.46
C THR A 17 2.04 10.54 5.28
N ALA A 18 2.14 11.86 5.62
CA ALA A 18 3.17 12.93 5.49
C ALA A 18 3.61 13.47 4.09
N LEU A 19 3.16 14.67 3.65
CA LEU A 19 3.74 15.95 4.10
C LEU A 19 2.74 17.10 4.22
N ARG A 20 2.91 17.83 5.33
CA ARG A 20 2.58 19.25 5.50
C ARG A 20 3.34 20.08 4.46
N SER A 21 2.61 20.99 3.83
CA SER A 21 3.06 22.30 3.32
C SER A 21 4.40 22.36 2.55
N ARG A 22 4.28 22.58 1.24
CA ARG A 22 5.20 23.34 0.36
C ARG A 22 6.68 22.89 0.35
N LEU A 23 7.09 22.34 -0.79
CA LEU A 23 8.43 22.48 -1.40
C LEU A 23 9.60 22.61 -0.42
N THR A 24 10.28 21.51 -0.09
CA THR A 24 11.71 21.53 0.29
C THR A 24 12.25 20.11 0.15
N ALA A 25 12.96 19.85 -0.95
CA ALA A 25 14.42 19.69 -0.95
C ALA A 25 14.91 18.52 -0.09
N TYR A 26 15.43 17.50 -0.78
CA TYR A 26 16.73 16.90 -0.49
C TYR A 26 17.12 16.85 1.00
N ARG A 27 17.11 15.66 1.60
CA ARG A 27 18.25 15.24 2.44
C ARG A 27 18.22 13.76 2.82
N SER A 28 19.22 13.09 2.27
CA SER A 28 19.91 11.97 2.88
C SER A 28 20.35 12.27 4.31
N ARG A 29 20.58 11.18 5.05
CA ARG A 29 21.34 11.03 6.32
C ARG A 29 20.51 11.03 7.60
N ARG A 30 20.62 9.88 8.26
CA ARG A 30 20.62 9.64 9.72
C ARG A 30 20.35 10.89 10.56
N THR A 31 19.34 10.83 11.42
CA THR A 31 19.47 11.13 12.85
C THR A 31 18.14 10.92 13.56
N ALA A 32 18.15 9.99 14.52
CA ALA A 32 17.37 10.16 15.72
C ALA A 32 17.90 11.40 16.45
N HIS A 33 17.03 12.34 16.81
CA HIS A 33 17.29 13.25 17.92
C HIS A 33 15.96 13.76 18.48
N HIS A 34 15.72 13.40 19.75
CA HIS A 34 14.77 14.06 20.63
C HIS A 34 15.16 15.53 20.84
N LEU A 35 14.17 16.44 20.88
CA LEU A 35 14.11 17.58 21.79
C LEU A 35 12.68 18.20 21.81
N GLY A 36 12.22 18.58 23.03
CA GLY A 36 10.84 18.90 23.45
C GLY A 36 10.16 20.14 22.85
N ARG A 37 8.92 20.54 23.17
CA ARG A 37 8.15 20.56 24.44
C ARG A 37 6.61 20.50 24.18
N PRO A 38 5.74 20.42 25.21
CA PRO A 38 4.45 19.72 25.15
C PRO A 38 3.25 20.62 24.83
N CYS A 39 2.31 20.13 24.02
CA CYS A 39 0.95 20.68 23.95
C CYS A 39 -0.06 19.68 24.53
N ARG A 40 -0.77 20.19 25.53
CA ARG A 40 -1.66 19.49 26.46
C ARG A 40 -3.05 19.30 25.84
N SER A 41 -3.68 18.18 26.22
CA SER A 41 -5.10 17.84 26.11
C SER A 41 -5.65 17.33 24.77
N ARG A 42 -5.84 16.00 24.67
CA ARG A 42 -7.15 15.39 24.35
C ARG A 42 -7.16 13.90 24.70
N ARG A 43 -8.32 13.48 25.20
CA ARG A 43 -8.66 12.22 25.88
C ARG A 43 -8.27 10.94 25.09
N PRO A 44 -8.01 9.81 25.77
CA PRO A 44 -7.77 8.52 25.12
C PRO A 44 -9.12 7.94 24.69
N LEU A 45 -9.60 8.36 23.52
CA LEU A 45 -10.79 7.77 22.91
C LEU A 45 -10.29 6.87 21.78
N HIS A 46 -10.36 5.55 22.01
CA HIS A 46 -10.30 4.45 21.05
C HIS A 46 -9.29 4.60 19.88
N ARG A 47 -8.24 3.78 19.91
CA ARG A 47 -7.18 3.74 18.90
C ARG A 47 -7.77 3.52 17.49
N LEU A 48 -7.91 4.59 16.71
CA LEU A 48 -8.35 4.52 15.32
C LEU A 48 -7.28 3.80 14.47
N PRO A 49 -7.66 2.96 13.49
CA PRO A 49 -6.72 2.44 12.49
C PRO A 49 -5.94 3.60 11.85
N GLY A 50 -4.62 3.51 11.76
CA GLY A 50 -3.76 4.60 11.32
C GLY A 50 -3.04 5.35 12.45
N ALA A 51 -3.47 5.23 13.72
CA ALA A 51 -2.84 5.95 14.83
C ALA A 51 -1.44 5.41 15.18
N ASP A 52 -1.22 4.11 15.01
CA ASP A 52 0.08 3.47 15.23
C ASP A 52 1.05 3.74 14.07
N GLU A 53 0.52 3.79 12.84
CA GLU A 53 1.29 4.17 11.65
C GLU A 53 1.81 5.61 11.73
N ASP A 54 0.96 6.56 12.15
CA ASP A 54 1.31 7.98 12.28
C ASP A 54 2.35 8.20 13.40
N ALA A 55 2.29 7.40 14.47
CA ALA A 55 3.24 7.46 15.58
C ALA A 55 4.63 6.89 15.24
N ARG A 56 4.70 5.92 14.31
CA ARG A 56 5.96 5.22 13.97
C ARG A 56 6.55 5.60 12.61
N GLY A 57 5.79 6.28 11.75
CA GLY A 57 6.22 6.64 10.40
C GLY A 57 6.35 5.43 9.45
N GLU A 58 5.88 4.25 9.86
CA GLU A 58 5.94 3.02 9.08
C GLU A 58 4.54 2.61 8.58
N PRO A 59 4.40 2.18 7.32
CA PRO A 59 3.13 1.76 6.80
C PRO A 59 2.74 0.39 7.34
N PHE A 60 1.48 0.24 7.78
CA PHE A 60 0.89 -1.02 8.23
C PHE A 60 1.58 -1.63 9.47
N VAL A 61 1.64 -0.89 10.57
CA VAL A 61 2.12 -1.38 11.89
C VAL A 61 0.99 -1.80 12.84
N GLY A 62 -0.27 -1.44 12.54
CA GLY A 62 -1.43 -1.87 13.34
C GLY A 62 -1.93 -3.29 13.01
N GLU A 63 -3.11 -3.66 13.53
CA GLU A 63 -3.74 -4.97 13.28
C GLU A 63 -3.97 -5.25 11.78
N ALA A 64 -4.29 -4.20 11.00
CA ALA A 64 -4.43 -4.31 9.55
C ALA A 64 -3.09 -4.69 8.89
N GLY A 65 -1.97 -4.28 9.47
CA GLY A 65 -0.64 -4.62 8.98
C GLY A 65 -0.22 -6.04 9.32
N LYS A 66 -0.51 -6.50 10.54
CA LYS A 66 -0.31 -7.92 10.90
C LYS A 66 -1.10 -8.85 9.99
N LEU A 67 -2.35 -8.49 9.67
CA LEU A 67 -3.15 -9.25 8.72
C LEU A 67 -2.54 -9.22 7.31
N LEU A 68 -2.05 -8.06 6.85
CA LEU A 68 -1.35 -7.98 5.57
C LEU A 68 -0.12 -8.90 5.54
N ASP A 69 0.66 -8.95 6.62
CA ASP A 69 1.84 -9.81 6.72
C ASP A 69 1.47 -11.29 6.62
N ALA A 70 0.41 -11.69 7.32
CA ALA A 70 -0.13 -13.05 7.22
C ALA A 70 -0.63 -13.38 5.81
N MET A 71 -1.32 -12.44 5.16
CA MET A 71 -1.79 -12.59 3.77
C MET A 71 -0.61 -12.77 2.79
N LEU A 72 0.45 -11.98 2.94
CA LEU A 72 1.67 -12.09 2.13
C LEU A 72 2.39 -13.41 2.37
N ALA A 73 2.55 -13.79 3.63
CA ALA A 73 3.23 -15.03 4.01
C ALA A 73 2.51 -16.26 3.44
N ALA A 74 1.17 -16.25 3.43
CA ALA A 74 0.36 -17.34 2.86
C ALA A 74 0.58 -17.54 1.35
N ILE A 75 1.05 -16.53 0.63
CA ILE A 75 1.47 -16.62 -0.77
C ILE A 75 2.99 -16.60 -0.93
N ASN A 76 3.76 -16.98 0.10
CA ASN A 76 5.22 -17.04 0.10
C ASN A 76 5.88 -15.71 -0.33
N LEU A 77 5.33 -14.60 0.15
CA LEU A 77 5.87 -13.26 -0.02
C LEU A 77 6.18 -12.66 1.36
N GLN A 78 7.22 -11.84 1.43
CA GLN A 78 7.65 -11.21 2.68
C GLN A 78 8.16 -9.79 2.41
N ARG A 79 7.81 -8.88 3.33
CA ARG A 79 8.32 -7.50 3.34
C ARG A 79 9.85 -7.49 3.41
N GLY A 80 10.47 -6.52 2.72
CA GLY A 80 11.92 -6.32 2.75
C GLY A 80 12.73 -7.29 1.90
N ASN A 81 12.12 -8.36 1.37
CA ASN A 81 12.79 -9.27 0.44
C ASN A 81 12.21 -9.14 -0.98
N ASN A 82 10.92 -9.44 -1.16
CA ASN A 82 10.28 -9.52 -2.48
C ASN A 82 9.00 -8.67 -2.60
N VAL A 83 8.78 -7.77 -1.64
CA VAL A 83 7.57 -6.95 -1.57
C VAL A 83 7.94 -5.52 -1.19
N TYR A 84 7.45 -4.58 -1.99
CA TYR A 84 7.44 -3.16 -1.65
C TYR A 84 6.01 -2.71 -1.35
N ILE A 85 5.82 -2.08 -0.20
CA ILE A 85 4.52 -1.57 0.24
C ILE A 85 4.59 -0.06 0.26
N THR A 86 3.67 0.56 -0.45
CA THR A 86 3.50 2.00 -0.50
C THR A 86 2.03 2.36 -0.47
N ASN A 87 1.80 3.65 -0.43
CA ASN A 87 0.51 4.21 -0.21
C ASN A 87 0.16 5.29 -1.26
N VAL A 88 -1.06 5.28 -1.80
CA VAL A 88 -1.59 6.29 -2.74
C VAL A 88 -1.44 7.72 -2.20
N LEU A 89 -2.18 8.06 -1.13
CA LEU A 89 -1.91 9.25 -0.36
C LEU A 89 -0.55 9.13 0.32
N LYS A 90 0.10 10.28 0.47
CA LYS A 90 1.20 10.49 1.39
C LYS A 90 0.78 11.42 2.51
N SER A 91 -0.50 11.63 2.85
CA SER A 91 -0.94 12.39 4.04
C SER A 91 -2.12 11.67 4.72
N ARG A 92 -2.23 11.69 6.06
CA ARG A 92 -3.36 11.08 6.79
C ARG A 92 -4.46 12.12 6.80
N PRO A 93 -5.63 11.84 6.23
CA PRO A 93 -6.74 12.76 6.33
C PRO A 93 -7.15 12.97 7.80
N PRO A 94 -7.52 14.19 8.19
CA PRO A 94 -8.03 14.47 9.54
C PRO A 94 -9.19 13.53 9.89
N GLY A 95 -9.15 12.93 11.08
CA GLY A 95 -10.19 11.99 11.52
C GLY A 95 -10.23 10.67 10.76
N ASN A 96 -9.19 10.34 9.98
CA ASN A 96 -9.15 9.14 9.14
C ASN A 96 -10.31 9.07 8.13
N ARG A 97 -10.77 10.25 7.67
CA ARG A 97 -11.79 10.35 6.62
C ARG A 97 -11.29 9.74 5.31
N GLU A 98 -12.21 9.47 4.41
CA GLU A 98 -11.83 9.11 3.06
C GLU A 98 -11.13 10.30 2.38
N PRO A 99 -10.10 10.04 1.55
CA PRO A 99 -9.42 11.09 0.82
C PRO A 99 -10.31 11.72 -0.23
N GLU A 100 -10.09 13.01 -0.43
CA GLU A 100 -10.67 13.77 -1.51
C GLU A 100 -9.86 13.59 -2.80
N SER A 101 -10.51 13.83 -3.94
CA SER A 101 -9.95 13.57 -5.26
C SER A 101 -8.72 14.44 -5.56
N ASP A 102 -8.70 15.67 -5.05
CA ASP A 102 -7.58 16.61 -5.13
C ASP A 102 -6.37 16.13 -4.31
N GLU A 103 -6.60 15.57 -3.11
CA GLU A 103 -5.56 15.00 -2.26
C GLU A 103 -4.91 13.77 -2.94
N ILE A 104 -5.72 12.94 -3.59
CA ILE A 104 -5.23 11.80 -4.39
C ILE A 104 -4.43 12.32 -5.58
N ALA A 105 -4.95 13.30 -6.32
CA ALA A 105 -4.29 13.88 -7.47
C ALA A 105 -2.93 14.50 -7.11
N ALA A 106 -2.85 15.21 -5.99
CA ALA A 106 -1.61 15.80 -5.49
C ALA A 106 -0.55 14.73 -5.11
N CYS A 107 -0.99 13.58 -4.60
CA CYS A 107 -0.07 12.49 -4.22
C CYS A 107 0.30 11.55 -5.38
N ARG A 108 -0.49 11.55 -6.46
CA ARG A 108 -0.31 10.64 -7.60
C ARG A 108 1.09 10.69 -8.24
N PRO A 109 1.74 11.85 -8.45
CA PRO A 109 3.09 11.89 -9.03
C PRO A 109 4.12 11.11 -8.22
N TYR A 110 4.02 11.14 -6.89
CA TYR A 110 4.92 10.38 -6.02
C TYR A 110 4.72 8.87 -6.15
N LEU A 111 3.45 8.43 -6.26
CA LEU A 111 3.15 7.02 -6.48
C LEU A 111 3.69 6.55 -7.83
N LEU A 112 3.50 7.34 -8.89
CA LEU A 112 4.02 7.03 -10.22
C LEU A 112 5.55 6.95 -10.22
N ALA A 113 6.23 7.94 -9.64
CA ALA A 113 7.68 7.93 -9.53
C ALA A 113 8.20 6.70 -8.75
N GLN A 114 7.48 6.27 -7.71
CA GLN A 114 7.84 5.05 -6.98
C GLN A 114 7.67 3.80 -7.83
N ILE A 115 6.55 3.67 -8.55
CA ILE A 115 6.31 2.53 -9.44
C ILE A 115 7.39 2.49 -10.53
N GLU A 116 7.72 3.64 -11.11
CA GLU A 116 8.76 3.76 -12.13
C GLU A 116 10.16 3.40 -11.60
N LEU A 117 10.49 3.77 -10.36
CA LEU A 117 11.79 3.39 -9.77
C LEU A 117 11.86 1.91 -9.40
N ILE A 118 10.75 1.32 -8.97
CA ILE A 118 10.70 -0.07 -8.52
C ILE A 118 10.61 -1.04 -9.70
N GLN A 119 9.99 -0.63 -10.80
CA GLN A 119 9.66 -1.48 -11.95
C GLN A 119 9.04 -2.81 -11.51
N PRO A 120 7.88 -2.77 -10.80
CA PRO A 120 7.27 -3.98 -10.28
C PRO A 120 6.79 -4.86 -11.43
N ARG A 121 6.87 -6.17 -11.20
CA ARG A 121 6.27 -7.15 -12.11
C ARG A 121 4.76 -7.31 -11.98
N LEU A 122 4.27 -7.07 -10.78
CA LEU A 122 2.87 -7.23 -10.42
C LEU A 122 2.54 -6.14 -9.40
N ILE A 123 1.37 -5.54 -9.57
CA ILE A 123 0.80 -4.60 -8.61
C ILE A 123 -0.39 -5.27 -7.92
N LEU A 124 -0.44 -5.19 -6.59
CA LEU A 124 -1.62 -5.62 -5.82
C LEU A 124 -2.25 -4.42 -5.12
N ALA A 125 -3.41 -4.00 -5.63
CA ALA A 125 -4.16 -2.85 -5.15
C ALA A 125 -5.09 -3.25 -3.99
N LEU A 126 -4.86 -2.66 -2.81
CA LEU A 126 -5.59 -3.00 -1.59
C LEU A 126 -6.79 -2.07 -1.35
N GLY A 127 -7.95 -2.48 -1.83
CA GLY A 127 -9.23 -1.81 -1.61
C GLY A 127 -9.46 -0.58 -2.50
N ARG A 128 -10.61 0.08 -2.27
CA ARG A 128 -11.23 1.02 -3.21
C ARG A 128 -10.30 2.13 -3.69
N VAL A 129 -9.77 2.94 -2.78
CA VAL A 129 -8.92 4.10 -3.12
C VAL A 129 -7.72 3.72 -3.99
N ALA A 130 -7.08 2.58 -3.71
CA ALA A 130 -5.96 2.10 -4.53
C ALA A 130 -6.40 1.65 -5.91
N ALA A 131 -7.44 0.83 -5.97
CA ALA A 131 -7.95 0.30 -7.23
C ALA A 131 -8.42 1.44 -8.15
N GLN A 132 -9.24 2.35 -7.63
CA GLN A 132 -9.78 3.49 -8.36
C GLN A 132 -8.68 4.46 -8.81
N SER A 133 -7.69 4.74 -7.95
CA SER A 133 -6.59 5.63 -8.30
C SER A 133 -5.67 5.07 -9.39
N LEU A 134 -5.43 3.75 -9.41
CA LEU A 134 -4.56 3.13 -10.40
C LEU A 134 -5.30 2.87 -11.72
N LEU A 135 -6.52 2.35 -11.65
CA LEU A 135 -7.31 1.99 -12.82
C LEU A 135 -8.12 3.16 -13.41
N ALA A 136 -8.07 4.34 -12.78
CA ALA A 136 -8.83 5.52 -13.20
C ALA A 136 -10.32 5.22 -13.43
N THR A 137 -10.94 4.55 -12.46
CA THR A 137 -12.34 4.09 -12.49
C THR A 137 -13.05 4.43 -11.18
N ASP A 138 -14.38 4.47 -11.21
CA ASP A 138 -15.26 4.60 -10.05
C ASP A 138 -15.89 3.26 -9.62
N GLU A 139 -15.55 2.15 -10.29
CA GLU A 139 -16.03 0.81 -9.97
C GLU A 139 -15.74 0.39 -8.53
N THR A 140 -16.60 -0.47 -7.99
CA THR A 140 -16.44 -1.02 -6.64
C THR A 140 -15.37 -2.13 -6.62
N VAL A 141 -14.75 -2.34 -5.46
CA VAL A 141 -13.78 -3.45 -5.25
C VAL A 141 -14.39 -4.80 -5.61
N GLY A 142 -15.69 -5.00 -5.34
CA GLY A 142 -16.39 -6.23 -5.65
C GLY A 142 -16.45 -6.53 -7.15
N HIS A 143 -16.55 -5.50 -8.00
CA HIS A 143 -16.55 -5.65 -9.46
C HIS A 143 -15.13 -5.78 -10.03
N LEU A 144 -14.17 -5.10 -9.40
CA LEU A 144 -12.78 -5.08 -9.88
C LEU A 144 -11.99 -6.35 -9.52
N ARG A 145 -12.36 -7.07 -8.46
CA ARG A 145 -11.64 -8.26 -8.01
C ARG A 145 -11.87 -9.49 -8.90
N GLY A 146 -11.10 -10.55 -8.68
CA GLY A 146 -11.23 -11.82 -9.41
C GLY A 146 -10.75 -11.82 -10.87
N ARG A 147 -10.15 -10.71 -11.35
CA ARG A 147 -9.57 -10.57 -12.68
C ARG A 147 -8.23 -9.83 -12.64
N VAL A 148 -7.41 -10.02 -13.67
CA VAL A 148 -6.13 -9.33 -13.85
C VAL A 148 -6.37 -8.10 -14.72
N HIS A 149 -5.97 -6.94 -14.22
CA HIS A 149 -5.97 -5.66 -14.91
C HIS A 149 -4.57 -5.30 -15.39
N GLN A 150 -4.45 -4.15 -16.04
CA GLN A 150 -3.18 -3.61 -16.50
C GLN A 150 -3.00 -2.18 -15.99
N PHE A 151 -1.80 -1.87 -15.52
CA PHE A 151 -1.39 -0.52 -15.17
C PHE A 151 -0.02 -0.25 -15.78
N GLN A 152 0.03 0.60 -16.80
CA GLN A 152 1.28 0.95 -17.49
C GLN A 152 2.09 -0.27 -17.97
N GLY A 153 1.40 -1.31 -18.46
CA GLY A 153 2.02 -2.57 -18.90
C GLY A 153 2.37 -3.54 -17.77
N VAL A 154 2.12 -3.17 -16.50
CA VAL A 154 2.29 -4.04 -15.34
C VAL A 154 0.95 -4.68 -14.97
N PRO A 155 0.87 -6.02 -14.87
CA PRO A 155 -0.30 -6.72 -14.36
C PRO A 155 -0.72 -6.20 -12.98
N LEU A 156 -2.01 -5.96 -12.80
CA LEU A 156 -2.58 -5.43 -11.57
C LEU A 156 -3.72 -6.32 -11.08
N VAL A 157 -3.66 -6.75 -9.82
CA VAL A 157 -4.75 -7.48 -9.16
C VAL A 157 -5.35 -6.60 -8.07
N VAL A 158 -6.67 -6.64 -7.93
CA VAL A 158 -7.41 -5.88 -6.91
C VAL A 158 -7.90 -6.85 -5.83
N THR A 159 -7.75 -6.47 -4.56
CA THR A 159 -8.35 -7.20 -3.43
C THR A 159 -8.86 -6.23 -2.36
N TYR A 160 -9.46 -6.75 -1.30
CA TYR A 160 -9.94 -5.97 -0.17
C TYR A 160 -8.80 -5.40 0.69
N HIS A 161 -9.05 -4.26 1.32
CA HIS A 161 -8.10 -3.72 2.31
C HIS A 161 -8.12 -4.59 3.57
N PRO A 162 -6.97 -4.93 4.17
CA PRO A 162 -6.91 -5.60 5.47
C PRO A 162 -7.80 -4.98 6.58
N ALA A 163 -7.88 -3.65 6.69
CA ALA A 163 -8.75 -2.99 7.67
C ALA A 163 -10.25 -3.23 7.41
N TYR A 164 -10.65 -3.48 6.15
CA TYR A 164 -12.00 -3.92 5.82
C TYR A 164 -12.24 -5.37 6.26
N LEU A 165 -11.29 -6.27 5.96
CA LEU A 165 -11.38 -7.69 6.29
C LEU A 165 -11.42 -7.96 7.79
N LEU A 166 -10.81 -7.10 8.61
CA LEU A 166 -10.91 -7.18 10.07
C LEU A 166 -12.33 -6.87 10.59
N ARG A 167 -13.12 -6.09 9.85
CA ARG A 167 -14.51 -5.75 10.20
C ARG A 167 -15.51 -6.72 9.59
N LYS A 168 -15.20 -7.25 8.40
CA LYS A 168 -16.07 -8.18 7.66
C LYS A 168 -15.33 -9.46 7.33
N LEU A 169 -15.35 -10.38 8.29
CA LEU A 169 -14.58 -11.63 8.25
C LEU A 169 -15.01 -12.57 7.12
N SER A 170 -16.28 -12.53 6.71
CA SER A 170 -16.83 -13.37 5.61
C SER A 170 -16.10 -13.18 4.29
N ASP A 171 -15.54 -11.99 4.06
CA ASP A 171 -14.87 -11.66 2.79
C ASP A 171 -13.40 -12.09 2.77
N LYS A 172 -12.88 -12.71 3.84
CA LYS A 172 -11.51 -13.26 3.87
C LYS A 172 -11.30 -14.36 2.83
N ALA A 173 -12.30 -15.22 2.61
CA ALA A 173 -12.23 -16.26 1.59
C ALA A 173 -12.08 -15.65 0.17
N ARG A 174 -12.82 -14.58 -0.10
CA ARG A 174 -12.70 -13.82 -1.34
C ARG A 174 -11.31 -13.17 -1.47
N ALA A 175 -10.81 -12.55 -0.41
CA ALA A 175 -9.45 -11.99 -0.44
C ALA A 175 -8.40 -13.09 -0.72
N TRP A 176 -8.57 -14.30 -0.19
CA TRP A 176 -7.69 -15.42 -0.47
C TRP A 176 -7.68 -15.81 -1.96
N GLU A 177 -8.84 -15.89 -2.61
CA GLU A 177 -8.92 -16.14 -4.06
C GLU A 177 -8.12 -15.10 -4.87
N ASP A 178 -8.20 -13.81 -4.48
CA ASP A 178 -7.47 -12.73 -5.14
C ASP A 178 -5.95 -12.89 -4.95
N LEU A 179 -5.52 -13.33 -3.76
CA LEU A 179 -4.11 -13.61 -3.48
C LEU A 179 -3.60 -14.81 -4.30
N CYS A 180 -4.41 -15.87 -4.44
CA CYS A 180 -4.08 -16.99 -5.32
C CYS A 180 -3.99 -16.55 -6.79
N LEU A 181 -4.88 -15.66 -7.25
CA LEU A 181 -4.80 -15.08 -8.59
C LEU A 181 -3.53 -14.26 -8.77
N ALA A 182 -3.20 -13.38 -7.81
CA ALA A 182 -1.97 -12.60 -7.81
C ALA A 182 -0.73 -13.50 -7.88
N ARG A 183 -0.68 -14.58 -7.07
CA ARG A 183 0.43 -15.54 -7.07
C ARG A 183 0.58 -16.28 -8.39
N ARG A 184 -0.52 -16.79 -8.95
CA ARG A 184 -0.51 -17.46 -10.27
C ARG A 184 -0.02 -16.52 -11.37
N THR A 185 -0.52 -15.28 -11.36
CA THR A 185 -0.10 -14.23 -12.31
C THR A 185 1.39 -13.97 -12.16
N PHE A 186 1.89 -13.75 -10.95
CA PHE A 186 3.32 -13.54 -10.69
C PHE A 186 4.20 -14.68 -11.21
N ASN A 187 3.81 -15.93 -10.94
CA ASN A 187 4.55 -17.11 -11.37
C ASN A 187 4.59 -17.27 -12.89
N SER A 188 3.51 -16.89 -13.60
CA SER A 188 3.49 -16.93 -15.08
C SER A 188 4.44 -15.91 -15.72
N LEU A 189 4.83 -14.86 -14.98
CA LEU A 189 5.75 -13.83 -15.47
C LEU A 189 7.21 -14.21 -15.26
N THR A 190 7.51 -15.19 -14.40
CA THR A 190 8.82 -15.82 -14.23
C THR A 190 8.99 -16.97 -15.20
N PRO A 191 9.86 -16.87 -16.22
CA PRO A 191 10.42 -18.08 -16.81
C PRO A 191 11.13 -18.84 -15.69
N GLU A 192 10.80 -20.12 -15.50
CA GLU A 192 11.60 -20.99 -14.65
C GLU A 192 13.02 -21.05 -15.25
N SER A 193 14.01 -20.60 -14.48
CA SER A 193 15.43 -20.63 -14.85
C SER A 193 15.99 -22.04 -14.73
#